data_AF-A0A925YJY2-F1
#
_entry.id   AF-A0A925YJY2-F1
#
_cell.length_a   1.000
_cell.length_b   1.000
_cell.length_c   1.000
_cell.angle_alpha   90.00
_cell.angle_beta   90.00
_cell.angle_gamma   90.00
#
_symmetry.space_group_name_H-M   'P 1'
#
loop_
_entity.id
_entity.type
_entity.pdbx_description
1 polymer ?
#
loop_
_entity_poly.entity_id
_entity_poly.type
_entity_poly.pdbx_seq_one_letter_code
_entity_poly.pdbx_strand_id
1 'polypeptide(L)'
;MMQIRNIAIIAHVDHGKTTLVDKILHSTNVFRANQDTGELIMDSNDLERERGITIFSKNAAVEYKDTKINVIDTPGHSDFGGEVERVLKMADGVLLLVDAFEGPMPQTRFVLQKALNLGLRPIVVINKVDKPNCRPDEVHDAVFELFF
;
A
#
# COMPACT_ATOMS: atom_id res chain seq x y z
N MET A 1 -6.62 20.59 -17.31
CA MET A 1 -5.94 19.28 -17.44
C MET A 1 -6.14 18.55 -16.12
N MET A 2 -6.67 17.33 -16.15
CA MET A 2 -6.80 16.48 -14.96
C MET A 2 -5.40 16.13 -14.45
N GLN A 3 -5.14 16.33 -13.15
CA GLN A 3 -3.85 15.99 -12.56
C GLN A 3 -3.76 14.47 -12.38
N ILE A 4 -2.59 13.87 -12.62
CA ILE A 4 -2.36 12.43 -12.42
C ILE A 4 -1.36 12.26 -11.29
N ARG A 5 -1.63 11.31 -10.39
CA ARG A 5 -0.74 10.94 -9.29
C ARG A 5 -0.59 9.43 -9.21
N ASN A 6 0.65 8.96 -9.27
CA ASN A 6 1.01 7.57 -9.10
C ASN A 6 1.50 7.37 -7.65
N ILE A 7 0.81 6.56 -6.87
CA ILE A 7 1.12 6.34 -5.46
C ILE A 7 1.45 4.86 -5.28
N ALA A 8 2.68 4.57 -4.84
CA ALA A 8 3.06 3.20 -4.49
C ALA A 8 2.71 2.89 -3.02
N ILE A 9 2.25 1.69 -2.70
CA ILE A 9 2.05 1.27 -1.29
C ILE A 9 3.16 0.32 -0.89
N ILE A 10 3.89 0.68 0.18
CA ILE A 10 4.92 -0.12 0.82
C ILE A 10 4.32 -0.66 2.12
N ALA A 11 4.23 -1.98 2.25
CA ALA A 11 3.66 -2.64 3.42
C ALA A 11 4.35 -3.99 3.67
N HIS A 12 4.39 -4.44 4.91
CA HIS A 12 4.71 -5.84 5.21
C HIS A 12 3.51 -6.75 4.88
N VAL A 13 3.76 -8.07 4.85
CA VAL A 13 2.70 -9.08 4.71
C VAL A 13 1.69 -8.91 5.85
N ASP A 14 0.40 -9.03 5.53
CA ASP A 14 -0.71 -8.81 6.46
C ASP A 14 -0.77 -7.43 7.16
N HIS A 15 -0.07 -6.39 6.71
CA HIS A 15 -0.31 -5.03 7.25
C HIS A 15 -1.58 -4.35 6.68
N GLY A 16 -2.39 -5.08 5.91
CA GLY A 16 -3.69 -4.61 5.40
C GLY A 16 -3.63 -3.82 4.09
N LYS A 17 -2.59 -4.03 3.28
CA LYS A 17 -2.41 -3.39 1.97
C LYS A 17 -3.61 -3.59 1.05
N THR A 18 -4.02 -4.84 0.82
CA THR A 18 -5.18 -5.19 -0.03
C THR A 18 -6.46 -4.55 0.48
N THR A 19 -6.73 -4.65 1.79
CA THR A 19 -7.90 -4.02 2.41
C THR A 19 -7.90 -2.51 2.25
N LEU A 20 -6.76 -1.84 2.37
CA LEU A 20 -6.66 -0.40 2.17
C LEU A 20 -7.02 0.00 0.74
N VAL A 21 -6.45 -0.68 -0.26
CA VAL A 21 -6.77 -0.41 -1.67
C VAL A 21 -8.26 -0.64 -1.94
N ASP A 22 -8.84 -1.71 -1.38
CA ASP A 22 -10.25 -2.03 -1.53
C ASP A 22 -11.15 -0.93 -0.95
N LYS A 23 -10.83 -0.45 0.26
CA LYS A 23 -11.54 0.67 0.87
C LYS A 23 -11.37 1.98 0.09
N ILE A 24 -10.23 2.22 -0.53
CA ILE A 24 -10.02 3.37 -1.43
C ILE A 24 -10.96 3.29 -2.64
N LEU A 25 -11.04 2.13 -3.31
CA LEU A 25 -11.95 1.90 -4.44
C LEU A 25 -13.43 2.09 -4.04
N HIS A 26 -13.83 1.55 -2.89
CA HIS A 26 -15.18 1.71 -2.37
C HIS A 26 -15.51 3.16 -2.02
N SER A 27 -14.61 3.87 -1.33
CA SER A 27 -14.84 5.25 -0.86
C SER A 27 -14.92 6.29 -1.98
N THR A 28 -14.22 6.05 -3.09
CA THR A 28 -14.17 6.96 -4.24
C THR A 28 -15.30 6.72 -5.23
N ASN A 29 -16.23 5.81 -4.90
CA ASN A 29 -17.46 5.59 -5.66
C ASN A 29 -17.21 5.27 -7.14
N VAL A 30 -16.08 4.61 -7.45
CA VAL A 30 -15.83 4.02 -8.79
C VAL A 30 -16.98 3.09 -9.19
N PHE A 31 -17.71 2.58 -8.20
CA PHE A 31 -18.99 1.92 -8.35
C PHE A 31 -20.12 2.96 -8.34
N ARG A 32 -20.63 3.32 -9.52
CA ARG A 32 -22.01 3.80 -9.64
C ARG A 32 -22.92 2.85 -8.86
N ALA A 33 -23.92 3.40 -8.17
CA ALA A 33 -24.82 2.75 -7.20
C ALA A 33 -25.61 1.49 -7.64
N ASN A 34 -25.25 0.82 -8.75
CA ASN A 34 -25.98 -0.30 -9.37
C ASN A 34 -25.12 -1.54 -9.67
N GLN A 35 -23.97 -1.76 -9.01
CA GLN A 35 -23.24 -3.03 -9.15
C GLN A 35 -23.07 -3.72 -7.80
N ASP A 36 -23.67 -4.90 -7.69
CA ASP A 36 -23.60 -5.82 -6.56
C ASP A 36 -22.16 -6.01 -6.08
N THR A 37 -21.94 -5.69 -4.81
CA THR A 37 -20.67 -5.92 -4.10
C THR A 37 -20.55 -7.41 -3.77
N GLY A 38 -20.09 -8.20 -4.75
CA GLY A 38 -19.56 -9.53 -4.53
C GLY A 38 -18.10 -9.45 -4.08
N GLU A 39 -17.82 -10.08 -2.93
CA GLU A 39 -16.52 -10.49 -2.37
C GLU A 39 -15.25 -9.91 -3.00
N LEU A 40 -14.55 -9.04 -2.24
CA LEU A 40 -13.09 -8.82 -2.27
C LEU A 40 -12.46 -9.01 -3.67
N ILE A 41 -12.60 -8.00 -4.53
CA ILE A 41 -12.21 -8.05 -5.96
C ILE A 41 -10.67 -8.18 -6.17
N MET A 42 -9.88 -8.16 -5.09
CA MET A 42 -8.42 -8.11 -5.16
C MET A 42 -7.70 -9.46 -5.10
N ASP A 43 -8.33 -10.54 -4.63
CA ASP A 43 -7.66 -11.84 -4.44
C ASP A 43 -8.11 -12.89 -5.48
N SER A 44 -7.96 -12.58 -6.77
CA SER A 44 -8.47 -13.45 -7.85
C SER A 44 -7.45 -14.44 -8.42
N ASN A 45 -6.32 -14.69 -7.75
CA ASN A 45 -5.30 -15.64 -8.21
C ASN A 45 -5.07 -16.74 -7.16
N ASP A 46 -5.24 -18.01 -7.56
CA ASP A 46 -5.13 -19.16 -6.65
C ASP A 46 -3.76 -19.24 -5.94
N LEU A 47 -2.69 -18.81 -6.62
CA LEU A 47 -1.32 -18.77 -6.08
C LEU A 47 -1.15 -17.72 -4.96
N GLU A 48 -1.89 -16.61 -5.03
CA GLU A 48 -1.88 -15.53 -4.04
C GLU A 48 -2.64 -15.97 -2.79
N ARG A 49 -3.78 -16.63 -3.00
CA ARG A 49 -4.63 -17.19 -1.94
C ARG A 49 -3.94 -18.32 -1.18
N GLU A 50 -3.18 -19.17 -1.87
CA GLU A 50 -2.43 -20.27 -1.26
C GLU A 50 -1.25 -19.77 -0.40
N ARG A 51 -0.68 -18.60 -0.73
CA ARG A 51 0.53 -18.08 -0.07
C ARG A 51 0.31 -16.86 0.81
N GLY A 52 -0.88 -16.27 0.84
CA GLY A 52 -1.20 -15.08 1.63
C GLY A 52 -0.40 -13.84 1.20
N ILE A 53 0.06 -13.78 -0.05
CA ILE A 53 0.88 -12.68 -0.59
C ILE A 53 0.28 -12.16 -1.89
N THR A 54 0.38 -10.85 -2.14
CA THR A 54 0.01 -10.24 -3.42
C THR A 54 1.17 -10.37 -4.40
N ILE A 55 0.94 -11.01 -5.55
CA ILE A 55 1.94 -11.36 -6.56
C ILE A 55 1.72 -10.54 -7.85
N PHE A 56 0.48 -10.26 -8.22
CA PHE A 56 0.09 -9.51 -9.42
C PHE A 56 -0.68 -8.24 -9.06
N SER A 57 -0.05 -7.08 -9.31
CA SER A 57 -0.64 -5.76 -9.12
C SER A 57 -1.84 -5.54 -10.05
N LYS A 58 -3.07 -5.73 -9.57
CA LYS A 58 -4.25 -5.11 -10.22
C LYS A 58 -4.16 -3.61 -9.97
N ASN A 59 -3.80 -2.84 -11.00
CA ASN A 59 -3.76 -1.38 -10.93
C ASN A 59 -5.13 -0.84 -10.49
N ALA A 60 -5.20 -0.29 -9.28
CA ALA A 60 -6.37 0.42 -8.79
C ALA A 60 -6.25 1.89 -9.19
N ALA A 61 -7.23 2.42 -9.92
CA ALA A 61 -7.28 3.82 -10.30
C ALA A 61 -8.57 4.44 -9.78
N VAL A 62 -8.45 5.58 -9.12
CA VAL A 62 -9.58 6.33 -8.56
C VAL A 62 -9.51 7.79 -8.98
N GLU A 63 -10.67 8.43 -9.14
CA GLU A 63 -10.76 9.87 -9.29
C GLU A 63 -11.15 10.48 -7.95
N TYR A 64 -10.32 11.39 -7.45
CA TYR A 64 -10.61 12.14 -6.24
C TYR A 64 -10.44 13.62 -6.52
N LYS A 65 -11.56 14.35 -6.48
CA LYS A 65 -11.65 15.75 -6.96
C LYS A 65 -11.17 15.80 -8.43
N ASP A 66 -10.33 16.76 -8.79
CA ASP A 66 -9.80 16.92 -10.15
C ASP A 66 -8.48 16.15 -10.40
N THR A 67 -8.21 15.11 -9.60
CA THR A 67 -6.98 14.30 -9.67
C THR A 67 -7.30 12.83 -9.84
N LYS A 68 -6.71 12.21 -10.87
CA LYS A 68 -6.68 10.76 -11.04
C LYS A 68 -5.51 10.19 -10.25
N ILE A 69 -5.82 9.31 -9.31
CA ILE A 69 -4.84 8.63 -8.47
C ILE A 69 -4.73 7.19 -8.95
N ASN A 70 -3.54 6.79 -9.41
CA ASN A 70 -3.21 5.41 -9.70
C ASN A 70 -2.46 4.84 -8.50
N VAL A 71 -3.06 3.87 -7.84
CA VAL A 71 -2.45 3.12 -6.75
C VAL A 71 -1.69 1.94 -7.35
N ILE A 72 -0.38 1.93 -7.15
CA ILE A 72 0.52 0.92 -7.68
C ILE A 72 0.95 0.03 -6.53
N ASP A 73 0.71 -1.26 -6.69
CA ASP A 73 1.10 -2.21 -5.67
C ASP A 73 2.60 -2.56 -5.78
N THR A 74 3.35 -2.44 -4.67
CA THR A 74 4.76 -2.87 -4.63
C THR A 74 4.87 -4.28 -4.06
N PRO A 75 5.69 -5.16 -4.66
CA PRO A 75 6.07 -6.42 -4.02
C PRO A 75 6.77 -6.15 -2.68
N GLY A 76 6.30 -6.78 -1.61
CA GLY A 76 6.79 -6.54 -0.24
C GLY A 76 8.02 -7.38 0.15
N HIS A 77 8.58 -8.18 -0.76
CA HIS A 77 9.66 -9.13 -0.45
C HIS A 77 10.98 -8.73 -1.12
N SER A 78 12.09 -8.86 -0.38
CA SER A 78 13.46 -8.50 -0.82
C SER A 78 13.90 -9.18 -2.11
N ASP A 79 13.35 -10.36 -2.39
CA ASP A 79 13.67 -11.18 -3.55
C ASP A 79 13.23 -10.55 -4.88
N PHE A 80 12.40 -9.50 -4.85
CA PHE A 80 11.87 -8.80 -6.03
C PHE A 80 12.48 -7.40 -6.22
N GLY A 81 13.76 -7.21 -5.84
CA GLY A 81 14.43 -5.91 -5.86
C GLY A 81 14.35 -5.15 -7.19
N GLY A 82 14.47 -5.84 -8.33
CA GLY A 82 14.38 -5.22 -9.66
C GLY A 82 12.96 -4.76 -10.04
N GLU A 83 11.93 -5.50 -9.62
CA GLU A 83 10.53 -5.15 -9.85
C GLU A 83 10.11 -3.98 -8.96
N VAL A 84 10.53 -3.99 -7.69
CA VAL A 84 10.33 -2.90 -6.73
C VAL A 84 10.88 -1.59 -7.28
N GLU A 85 12.13 -1.58 -7.77
CA GLU A 85 12.71 -0.35 -8.34
C GLU A 85 11.95 0.16 -9.56
N ARG A 86 11.48 -0.74 -10.43
CA ARG A 86 10.70 -0.35 -11.61
C ARG A 86 9.37 0.30 -11.21
N VAL A 87 8.68 -0.24 -10.21
CA VAL A 87 7.45 0.35 -9.67
C VAL A 87 7.71 1.70 -9.04
N LEU A 88 8.72 1.81 -8.19
CA LEU A 88 9.06 3.06 -7.50
C LEU A 88 9.45 4.18 -8.49
N LYS A 89 10.14 3.86 -9.60
CA LYS A 89 10.46 4.84 -10.65
C LYS A 89 9.24 5.43 -11.37
N MET A 90 8.08 4.78 -11.29
CA MET A 90 6.82 5.26 -11.86
C MET A 90 5.97 6.05 -10.86
N ALA A 91 6.33 6.02 -9.57
CA ALA A 91 5.57 6.65 -8.51
C ALA A 91 5.97 8.11 -8.29
N ASP A 92 4.99 8.95 -7.95
CA ASP A 92 5.20 10.33 -7.50
C ASP A 92 5.43 10.41 -5.98
N GLY A 93 5.06 9.36 -5.24
CA GLY A 93 5.18 9.26 -3.80
C GLY A 93 4.77 7.86 -3.31
N VAL A 94 4.97 7.61 -2.01
CA VAL A 94 4.68 6.29 -1.43
C VAL A 94 3.84 6.40 -0.15
N LEU A 95 2.94 5.44 0.06
CA LEU A 95 2.30 5.20 1.35
C LEU A 95 3.10 4.13 2.09
N LEU A 96 3.59 4.44 3.28
CA LEU A 96 4.23 3.49 4.18
C LEU A 96 3.18 2.97 5.17
N LEU A 97 2.67 1.77 4.93
CA LEU A 97 1.61 1.15 5.72
C LEU A 97 2.19 0.24 6.81
N VAL A 98 1.86 0.55 8.06
CA VAL A 98 2.42 -0.14 9.23
C VAL A 98 1.29 -0.55 10.17
N ASP A 99 1.27 -1.82 10.61
CA ASP A 99 0.29 -2.32 11.57
C ASP A 99 0.55 -1.70 12.97
N ALA A 100 -0.50 -1.16 13.59
CA ALA A 100 -0.43 -0.47 14.88
C ALA A 100 -0.11 -1.39 16.07
N PHE A 101 -0.24 -2.70 15.92
CA PHE A 101 0.12 -3.70 16.93
C PHE A 101 1.55 -4.21 16.70
N GLU A 102 1.84 -4.66 15.48
CA GLU A 102 3.13 -5.29 15.16
C GLU A 102 4.27 -4.28 15.04
N GLY A 103 4.02 -3.15 14.37
CA GLY A 103 5.02 -2.12 14.12
C GLY A 103 5.83 -2.32 12.82
N PRO A 104 6.93 -1.57 12.64
CA PRO A 104 7.73 -1.63 11.42
C PRO A 104 8.49 -2.95 11.28
N MET A 105 8.48 -3.53 10.08
CA MET A 105 9.12 -4.82 9.78
C MET A 105 10.40 -4.66 8.94
N PRO A 106 11.38 -5.57 9.06
CA PRO A 106 12.65 -5.48 8.32
C PRO A 106 12.50 -5.36 6.79
N GLN A 107 11.53 -6.08 6.20
CA GLN A 107 11.27 -6.04 4.77
C GLN A 107 10.78 -4.66 4.30
N THR A 108 10.00 -3.99 5.15
CA THR A 108 9.49 -2.63 4.87
C THR A 108 10.63 -1.61 4.79
N ARG A 109 11.68 -1.78 5.62
CA ARG A 109 12.89 -0.92 5.60
C ARG A 109 13.60 -0.98 4.25
N PHE A 110 13.77 -2.16 3.66
CA PHE A 110 14.47 -2.33 2.39
C PHE A 110 13.78 -1.57 1.24
N VAL A 111 12.47 -1.70 1.11
CA VAL A 111 11.69 -1.02 0.06
C VAL A 111 11.62 0.49 0.32
N LEU A 112 11.46 0.91 1.58
CA LEU A 112 11.47 2.31 1.97
C LEU A 112 12.80 2.99 1.62
N GLN A 113 13.94 2.35 1.91
CA GLN A 113 15.25 2.91 1.59
C GLN A 113 15.42 3.14 0.08
N LYS A 114 14.93 2.21 -0.76
CA LYS A 114 14.92 2.41 -2.22
C LYS A 114 14.06 3.60 -2.64
N ALA A 115 12.88 3.75 -2.04
CA ALA A 115 12.01 4.89 -2.30
C ALA A 115 12.66 6.23 -1.90
N LEU A 116 13.30 6.28 -0.73
CA LEU A 116 14.04 7.45 -0.24
C LEU A 116 15.22 7.80 -1.14
N ASN A 117 15.98 6.80 -1.60
CA ASN A 117 17.10 7.01 -2.55
C ASN A 117 16.64 7.54 -3.91
N LEU A 118 15.39 7.28 -4.30
CA LEU A 118 14.75 7.83 -5.50
C LEU A 118 14.15 9.22 -5.25
N GLY A 119 14.24 9.77 -4.03
CA GLY A 119 13.68 11.07 -3.66
C GLY A 119 12.16 11.07 -3.49
N LEU A 120 11.53 9.89 -3.42
CA LEU A 120 10.09 9.77 -3.20
C LEU A 120 9.76 10.18 -1.76
N ARG A 121 8.63 10.87 -1.60
CA ARG A 121 8.14 11.33 -0.28
C ARG A 121 7.21 10.27 0.31
N PRO A 122 7.56 9.66 1.45
CA PRO A 122 6.68 8.73 2.14
C PRO A 122 5.59 9.46 2.93
N ILE A 123 4.39 8.91 2.91
CA ILE A 123 3.30 9.25 3.83
C ILE A 123 3.09 8.04 4.73
N VAL A 124 3.30 8.21 6.02
CA VAL A 124 3.13 7.13 7.01
C VAL A 124 1.65 6.93 7.29
N VAL A 125 1.20 5.69 7.25
CA VAL A 125 -0.16 5.27 7.58
C VAL A 125 -0.07 4.16 8.62
N ILE A 126 -0.50 4.48 9.84
CA ILE A 126 -0.64 3.50 10.93
C ILE A 126 -2.02 2.85 10.80
N ASN A 127 -2.04 1.55 10.52
CA ASN A 127 -3.22 0.78 10.16
C ASN A 127 -3.63 -0.20 11.27
N LYS A 128 -4.84 -0.75 11.16
CA LYS A 128 -5.42 -1.72 12.11
C LYS A 128 -5.49 -1.18 13.56
N VAL A 129 -5.76 0.12 13.70
CA VAL A 129 -5.95 0.81 14.99
C VAL A 129 -7.24 0.38 15.72
N ASP A 130 -8.10 -0.37 15.04
CA ASP A 130 -9.27 -1.02 15.61
C ASP A 130 -8.94 -2.30 16.41
N LYS A 131 -7.75 -2.88 16.23
CA LYS A 131 -7.33 -4.09 16.97
C LYS A 131 -7.22 -3.80 18.48
N PRO A 132 -7.63 -4.75 19.35
CA PRO A 132 -7.34 -4.67 20.76
C PRO A 132 -5.82 -4.70 20.99
N ASN A 133 -5.34 -3.92 21.97
CA ASN A 133 -3.91 -3.78 22.33
C ASN A 133 -3.02 -3.14 21.24
N CYS A 134 -3.58 -2.46 20.25
CA CYS A 134 -2.75 -1.64 19.36
C CYS A 134 -2.04 -0.52 20.14
N ARG A 135 -0.88 -0.11 19.62
CA ARG A 135 0.05 0.86 20.22
C ARG A 135 0.47 1.89 19.15
N PRO A 136 -0.47 2.65 18.58
CA PRO A 136 -0.23 3.48 17.40
C PRO A 136 0.82 4.56 17.63
N ASP A 137 0.87 5.17 18.82
CA ASP A 137 1.85 6.22 19.14
C ASP A 137 3.28 5.64 19.23
N GLU A 138 3.45 4.50 19.91
CA GLU A 138 4.74 3.80 19.98
C GLU A 138 5.20 3.33 18.60
N VAL A 139 4.28 2.83 17.77
CA VAL A 139 4.61 2.41 16.40
C VAL A 139 4.98 3.61 15.54
N HIS A 140 4.27 4.73 15.66
CA HIS A 140 4.62 5.97 14.98
C HIS A 140 6.06 6.39 15.30
N ASP A 141 6.45 6.35 16.58
CA ASP A 141 7.81 6.66 17.01
C ASP A 141 8.83 5.66 16.46
N ALA A 142 8.52 4.35 16.50
CA ALA A 142 9.37 3.31 15.95
C ALA A 142 9.56 3.44 14.42
N VAL A 143 8.57 3.97 13.69
CA VAL A 143 8.67 4.19 12.24
C VAL A 143 9.73 5.24 11.89
N PHE A 144 10.03 6.21 12.76
CA PHE A 144 11.10 7.17 12.50
C PHE A 144 12.47 6.52 12.35
N GLU A 145 12.72 5.41 13.08
CA GLU A 145 13.98 4.66 12.96
C GLU A 145 14.19 4.08 11.55
N LEU A 146 13.13 3.97 10.74
CA LEU A 146 13.23 3.50 9.36
C LEU A 146 13.78 4.55 8.38
N PHE A 147 13.79 5.83 8.77
CA PHE A 147 14.24 6.95 7.93
C PHE A 147 15.73 7.27 8.09
N PHE A 148 16.42 6.58 9.02
CA PHE A 148 17.84 6.73 9.32
C PHE A 148 18.60 5.40 9.15
#